data_AF-A0ABC8J2Q0-F1
#
_entry.id   AF-A0ABC8J2Q0-F1
#
_cell.length_a   1.000
_cell.length_b   1.000
_cell.length_c   1.000
_cell.angle_alpha   90.00
_cell.angle_beta   90.00
_cell.angle_gamma   90.00
#
_symmetry.space_group_name_H-M   'P 1'
#
loop_
_entity.id
_entity.type
_entity.pdbx_description
1 polymer ?
#
loop_
_entity_poly.entity_id
_entity_poly.type
_entity_poly.pdbx_seq_one_letter_code
_entity_poly.pdbx_strand_id
1 'polypeptide(L)'
;MYSNSFESALRAFEKISEPNDVSWSAIISGYCQMSQFEEAIKTFKSLRSKNAAILNSFTYTSIFQACYVLADCNIGGQVHGDAIKRSLVGSQYGESTLITMYSKCGCLDDVCAVFKSMNNPDIVAWTAFISGHAYYGNASEALRLFEEMVSCGMKPNSVTFIAVLTTCSHAGMIEQGKRYLDTMLPKYNVAPTIDHYDCMIDIYSRAGLLDEALKFMKNMPFESDAMSWKCFLREIAGEELRQLDPEDTAGYVLPFNLYTQARRWEEAAEMMKLMNDKMLKKELSCSWIREKGKIHRFIVGDKHHPQTQEIYEKLK
;
A
#
# COMPACT_ATOMS: atom_id res chain seq x y z
N MET A 1 19.37 10.33 14.76
CA MET A 1 20.77 9.84 14.68
C MET A 1 21.19 9.43 13.26
N TYR A 2 20.32 8.91 12.40
CA TYR A 2 20.70 8.44 11.05
C TYR A 2 21.08 9.53 10.03
N SER A 3 20.53 10.76 10.10
CA SER A 3 20.79 11.77 9.06
C SER A 3 22.25 12.24 9.01
N ASN A 4 22.93 12.38 10.16
CA ASN A 4 24.34 12.77 10.22
C ASN A 4 25.28 11.71 9.62
N SER A 5 24.90 10.43 9.70
CA SER A 5 25.70 9.33 9.15
C SER A 5 25.57 9.26 7.62
N PHE A 6 24.36 9.45 7.09
CA PHE A 6 24.14 9.45 5.64
C PHE A 6 24.80 10.66 4.95
N GLU A 7 24.70 11.85 5.54
CA GLU A 7 25.36 13.04 4.99
C GLU A 7 26.89 12.90 4.97
N SER A 8 27.46 12.26 6.00
CA SER A 8 28.89 11.93 6.03
C SER A 8 29.28 10.92 4.93
N ALA A 9 28.41 9.93 4.68
CA ALA A 9 28.60 8.95 3.61
C ALA A 9 28.53 9.61 2.22
N LEU A 10 27.60 10.54 1.99
CA LEU A 10 27.52 11.34 0.76
C LEU A 10 28.80 12.16 0.54
N ARG A 11 29.28 12.87 1.57
CA ARG A 11 30.55 13.63 1.48
C ARG A 11 31.76 12.75 1.22
N ALA A 12 31.77 11.52 1.73
CA ALA A 12 32.83 10.56 1.44
C ALA A 12 32.74 10.06 -0.01
N PHE A 13 31.52 9.81 -0.49
CA PHE A 13 31.25 9.39 -1.86
C PHE A 13 31.66 10.45 -2.89
N GLU A 14 31.40 11.73 -2.62
CA GLU A 14 31.81 12.86 -3.48
C GLU A 14 33.33 12.98 -3.65
N LYS A 15 34.12 12.39 -2.75
CA LYS A 15 35.58 12.36 -2.83
C LYS A 15 36.14 11.20 -3.65
N ILE A 16 35.28 10.28 -4.10
CA ILE A 16 35.70 9.13 -4.91
C ILE A 16 35.86 9.60 -6.36
N SER A 17 37.08 9.49 -6.90
CA SER A 17 37.42 9.91 -8.26
C SER A 17 36.67 9.10 -9.33
N GLU A 18 36.56 7.79 -9.12
CA GLU A 18 35.88 6.84 -10.02
C GLU A 18 34.97 5.92 -9.20
N PRO A 19 33.72 6.34 -8.91
CA PRO A 19 32.81 5.52 -8.12
C PRO A 19 32.37 4.28 -8.90
N ASN A 20 32.50 3.11 -8.26
CA ASN A 20 32.13 1.81 -8.81
C ASN A 20 30.68 1.40 -8.48
N ASP A 21 30.27 0.23 -8.95
CA ASP A 21 28.93 -0.35 -8.75
C ASP A 21 28.55 -0.45 -7.25
N VAL A 22 29.48 -0.88 -6.39
CA VAL A 22 29.26 -0.97 -4.94
C VAL A 22 28.97 0.42 -4.35
N SER A 23 29.79 1.41 -4.67
CA SER A 23 29.65 2.77 -4.13
C SER A 23 28.32 3.40 -4.55
N TRP A 24 27.92 3.24 -5.82
CA TRP A 24 26.64 3.74 -6.32
C TRP A 24 25.43 3.02 -5.73
N SER A 25 25.49 1.69 -5.64
CA SER A 25 24.42 0.89 -5.02
C SER A 25 24.21 1.26 -3.54
N ALA A 26 25.29 1.56 -2.82
CA ALA A 26 25.23 2.02 -1.43
C ALA A 26 24.56 3.38 -1.29
N ILE A 27 24.87 4.36 -2.15
CA ILE A 27 24.22 5.67 -2.13
C ILE A 27 22.73 5.57 -2.47
N ILE A 28 22.37 4.80 -3.49
CA ILE A 28 20.96 4.60 -3.88
C ILE A 28 20.17 3.91 -2.76
N SER A 29 20.74 2.89 -2.14
CA SER A 29 20.14 2.23 -0.98
C SER A 29 20.01 3.19 0.21
N GLY A 30 21.03 4.02 0.46
CA GLY A 30 21.00 5.02 1.52
C GLY A 30 19.91 6.08 1.31
N TYR A 31 19.70 6.55 0.08
CA TYR A 31 18.57 7.43 -0.25
C TYR A 31 17.22 6.77 0.08
N CYS A 32 17.06 5.47 -0.24
CA CYS A 32 15.83 4.74 0.09
C CYS A 32 15.64 4.59 1.61
N GLN A 33 16.71 4.33 2.37
CA GLN A 33 16.66 4.26 3.84
C GLN A 33 16.30 5.59 4.50
N MET A 34 16.67 6.70 3.87
CA MET A 34 16.33 8.06 4.33
C MET A 34 14.99 8.57 3.78
N SER A 35 14.20 7.69 3.13
CA SER A 35 12.93 8.02 2.47
C SER A 35 13.04 9.08 1.36
N GLN A 36 14.24 9.29 0.82
CA GLN A 36 14.52 10.20 -0.30
C GLN A 36 14.39 9.46 -1.63
N PHE A 37 13.21 8.86 -1.87
CA PHE A 37 12.96 7.97 -3.00
C PHE A 37 13.11 8.65 -4.37
N GLU A 38 12.75 9.93 -4.48
CA GLU A 38 12.92 10.70 -5.72
C GLU A 38 14.40 10.87 -6.08
N GLU A 39 15.27 11.14 -5.10
CA GLU A 39 16.71 11.28 -5.31
C GLU A 39 17.38 9.95 -5.68
N ALA A 40 16.88 8.83 -5.13
CA ALA A 40 17.27 7.49 -5.55
C ALA A 40 16.97 7.28 -7.05
N ILE A 41 15.75 7.61 -7.50
CA ILE A 41 15.34 7.47 -8.90
C ILE A 41 16.11 8.42 -9.83
N LYS A 42 16.35 9.67 -9.42
CA LYS A 42 17.15 10.64 -10.20
C LYS A 42 18.57 10.14 -10.38
N THR A 43 19.20 9.66 -9.31
CA THR A 43 20.54 9.07 -9.35
C THR A 43 20.57 7.86 -10.29
N PHE A 44 19.62 6.93 -10.18
CA PHE A 44 19.52 5.79 -11.09
C PHE A 44 19.40 6.20 -12.56
N LYS A 45 18.53 7.17 -12.89
CA LYS A 45 18.35 7.67 -14.27
C LYS A 45 19.65 8.27 -14.82
N SER A 46 20.41 8.98 -13.99
CA SER A 46 21.73 9.53 -14.31
C SER A 46 22.76 8.43 -14.58
N LEU A 47 22.79 7.37 -13.77
CA LEU A 47 23.71 6.24 -13.99
C LEU A 47 23.37 5.47 -15.26
N ARG A 48 22.08 5.24 -15.50
CA ARG A 48 21.58 4.55 -16.69
C ARG A 48 22.01 5.26 -17.98
N SER A 49 22.09 6.60 -17.99
CA SER A 49 22.50 7.38 -19.16
C SER A 49 24.02 7.55 -19.31
N LYS A 50 24.78 7.56 -18.21
CA LYS A 50 26.23 7.82 -18.22
C LYS A 50 27.09 6.58 -18.33
N ASN A 51 26.78 5.53 -17.57
CA ASN A 51 27.54 4.29 -17.58
C ASN A 51 26.65 3.13 -17.14
N ALA A 52 26.08 2.44 -18.11
CA ALA A 52 25.20 1.32 -17.90
C ALA A 52 25.88 0.14 -17.15
N ALA A 53 27.20 -0.02 -17.21
CA ALA A 53 27.89 -1.21 -16.71
C ALA A 53 28.03 -1.27 -15.17
N ILE A 54 27.81 -0.14 -14.47
CA ILE A 54 27.91 -0.06 -13.00
C ILE A 54 26.58 -0.34 -12.27
N LEU A 55 25.50 -0.61 -13.00
CA LEU A 55 24.21 -0.99 -12.41
C LEU A 55 24.23 -2.48 -12.09
N ASN A 56 23.91 -2.83 -10.84
CA ASN A 56 23.86 -4.21 -10.36
C ASN A 56 22.49 -4.55 -9.75
N SER A 57 22.28 -5.81 -9.36
CA SER A 57 20.99 -6.29 -8.81
C SER A 57 20.52 -5.47 -7.60
N PHE A 58 21.43 -5.08 -6.70
CA PHE A 58 21.11 -4.26 -5.53
C PHE A 58 20.55 -2.90 -5.91
N THR A 59 21.12 -2.24 -6.93
CA THR A 59 20.57 -0.98 -7.45
C THR A 59 19.11 -1.16 -7.89
N TYR A 60 18.81 -2.21 -8.65
CA TYR A 60 17.43 -2.47 -9.11
C TYR A 60 16.49 -2.77 -7.94
N THR A 61 16.90 -3.57 -6.96
CA THR A 61 16.09 -3.83 -5.76
C THR A 61 15.74 -2.54 -5.02
N SER A 62 16.71 -1.64 -4.80
CA SER A 62 16.46 -0.34 -4.16
C SER A 62 15.52 0.54 -5.01
N ILE A 63 15.66 0.53 -6.33
CA ILE A 63 14.78 1.33 -7.20
C ILE A 63 13.38 0.74 -7.27
N PHE A 64 13.21 -0.58 -7.24
CA PHE A 64 11.88 -1.20 -7.11
C PHE A 64 11.22 -0.83 -5.78
N GLN A 65 11.99 -0.77 -4.69
CA GLN A 65 11.49 -0.25 -3.42
C GLN A 65 11.03 1.21 -3.54
N ALA A 66 11.79 2.07 -4.21
CA ALA A 66 11.41 3.46 -4.44
C ALA A 66 10.14 3.57 -5.31
N CYS A 67 10.03 2.78 -6.38
CA CYS A 67 8.84 2.74 -7.25
C CYS A 67 7.62 2.23 -6.49
N TYR A 68 7.80 1.23 -5.62
CA TYR A 68 6.77 0.76 -4.69
C TYR A 68 6.25 1.91 -3.83
N VAL A 69 7.12 2.62 -3.10
CA VAL A 69 6.68 3.65 -2.14
C VAL A 69 6.00 4.83 -2.83
N LEU A 70 6.48 5.20 -4.02
CA LEU A 70 5.90 6.27 -4.82
C LEU A 70 4.66 5.81 -5.61
N ALA A 71 4.34 4.52 -5.57
CA ALA A 71 3.26 3.88 -6.33
C ALA A 71 3.30 4.19 -7.85
N ASP A 72 4.50 4.35 -8.41
CA ASP A 72 4.72 4.69 -9.82
C ASP A 72 5.02 3.43 -10.65
N CYS A 73 3.95 2.82 -11.18
CA CYS A 73 4.05 1.63 -12.02
C CYS A 73 4.76 1.87 -13.35
N ASN A 74 4.70 3.10 -13.89
CA ASN A 74 5.30 3.45 -15.16
C ASN A 74 6.83 3.43 -15.06
N ILE A 75 7.39 4.03 -14.00
CA ILE A 75 8.83 3.92 -13.73
C ILE A 75 9.18 2.48 -13.35
N GLY A 76 8.38 1.82 -12.52
CA GLY A 76 8.59 0.42 -12.14
C GLY A 76 8.74 -0.52 -13.34
N GLY A 77 7.84 -0.41 -14.32
CA GLY A 77 7.88 -1.19 -15.57
C GLY A 77 9.06 -0.84 -16.46
N GLN A 78 9.44 0.44 -16.57
CA GLN A 78 10.65 0.83 -17.30
C GLN A 78 11.93 0.28 -16.67
N VAL A 79 12.01 0.32 -15.35
CA VAL A 79 13.14 -0.21 -14.57
C VAL A 79 13.20 -1.74 -14.72
N HIS A 80 12.05 -2.42 -14.68
CA HIS A 80 11.95 -3.86 -14.90
C HIS A 80 12.40 -4.25 -16.32
N GLY A 81 11.91 -3.57 -17.36
CA GLY A 81 12.34 -3.83 -18.74
C GLY A 81 13.83 -3.57 -18.98
N ASP A 82 14.40 -2.55 -18.34
CA ASP A 82 15.84 -2.29 -18.36
C ASP A 82 16.63 -3.40 -17.66
N ALA A 83 16.15 -3.87 -16.49
CA ALA A 83 16.75 -4.98 -15.76
C ALA A 83 16.74 -6.30 -16.56
N ILE A 84 15.65 -6.59 -17.30
CA ILE A 84 15.56 -7.75 -18.21
C ILE A 84 16.61 -7.65 -19.31
N LYS A 85 16.70 -6.51 -20.00
CA LYS A 85 17.69 -6.29 -21.08
C LYS A 85 19.13 -6.53 -20.63
N ARG A 86 19.39 -6.34 -19.33
CA ARG A 86 20.70 -6.49 -18.70
C ARG A 86 20.93 -7.86 -18.07
N SER A 87 19.97 -8.77 -18.18
CA SER A 87 20.01 -10.10 -17.54
C SER A 87 20.18 -10.04 -16.01
N LEU A 88 19.70 -8.97 -15.37
CA LEU A 88 19.80 -8.77 -13.92
C LEU A 88 18.57 -9.29 -13.16
N VAL A 89 17.49 -9.62 -13.85
CA VAL A 89 16.22 -10.13 -13.28
C VAL A 89 16.21 -11.65 -13.11
N GLY A 90 17.08 -12.39 -13.82
CA GLY A 90 17.13 -13.85 -13.77
C GLY A 90 17.84 -14.45 -12.56
N SER A 91 18.13 -13.63 -11.52
CA SER A 91 18.71 -14.12 -10.27
C SER A 91 17.61 -14.16 -9.20
N GLN A 92 17.58 -15.26 -8.45
CA GLN A 92 16.61 -15.69 -7.43
C GLN A 92 16.15 -14.63 -6.40
N TYR A 93 16.74 -13.44 -6.37
CA TYR A 93 16.50 -12.36 -5.40
C TYR A 93 15.67 -11.18 -5.95
N GLY A 94 15.57 -11.02 -7.28
CA GLY A 94 14.87 -9.88 -7.89
C GLY A 94 13.35 -10.06 -8.02
N GLU A 95 12.91 -11.30 -8.26
CA GLU A 95 11.54 -11.65 -8.62
C GLU A 95 10.53 -11.37 -7.49
N SER A 96 10.85 -11.71 -6.23
CA SER A 96 9.99 -11.41 -5.07
C SER A 96 9.86 -9.91 -4.82
N THR A 97 10.89 -9.13 -5.13
CA THR A 97 10.85 -7.65 -5.05
C THR A 97 9.97 -7.07 -6.16
N LEU A 98 10.04 -7.64 -7.38
CA LEU A 98 9.17 -7.26 -8.49
C LEU A 98 7.70 -7.55 -8.18
N ILE A 99 7.38 -8.74 -7.65
CA ILE A 99 6.04 -9.07 -7.18
C ILE A 99 5.57 -8.05 -6.15
N THR A 100 6.41 -7.72 -5.15
CA THR A 100 6.06 -6.73 -4.12
C THR A 100 5.75 -5.35 -4.74
N MET A 101 6.58 -4.90 -5.68
CA MET A 101 6.41 -3.62 -6.37
C MET A 101 5.12 -3.59 -7.19
N TYR A 102 4.91 -4.57 -8.07
CA TYR A 102 3.71 -4.65 -8.91
C TYR A 102 2.43 -4.86 -8.08
N SER A 103 2.48 -5.69 -7.03
CA SER A 103 1.37 -5.87 -6.09
C SER A 103 0.96 -4.55 -5.49
N LYS A 104 1.91 -3.71 -5.05
CA LYS A 104 1.58 -2.42 -4.41
C LYS A 104 1.16 -1.33 -5.40
N CYS A 105 1.56 -1.46 -6.65
CA CYS A 105 1.06 -0.62 -7.74
C CYS A 105 -0.36 -1.00 -8.19
N GLY A 106 -0.85 -2.20 -7.87
CA GLY A 106 -2.15 -2.71 -8.33
C GLY A 106 -2.11 -3.37 -9.69
N CYS A 107 -0.90 -3.64 -10.20
CA CYS A 107 -0.68 -4.31 -11.47
C CYS A 107 -0.71 -5.83 -11.26
N LEU A 108 -1.86 -6.38 -10.85
CA LEU A 108 -1.97 -7.81 -10.49
C LEU A 108 -1.73 -8.76 -11.67
N ASP A 109 -1.98 -8.32 -12.90
CA ASP A 109 -1.65 -9.09 -14.11
C ASP A 109 -0.13 -9.28 -14.25
N ASP A 110 0.64 -8.22 -14.00
CA ASP A 110 2.11 -8.27 -14.00
C ASP A 110 2.64 -9.13 -12.84
N VAL A 111 2.00 -9.06 -11.66
CA VAL A 111 2.32 -9.96 -10.54
C VAL A 111 2.16 -11.41 -10.97
N CYS A 112 1.03 -11.75 -11.59
CA CYS A 112 0.74 -13.10 -12.05
C CYS A 112 1.75 -13.57 -13.11
N ALA A 113 2.15 -12.67 -14.03
CA ALA A 113 3.15 -12.96 -15.05
C ALA A 113 4.54 -13.24 -14.43
N VAL A 114 5.00 -12.39 -13.51
CA VAL A 114 6.29 -12.58 -12.82
C VAL A 114 6.26 -13.85 -11.96
N PHE A 115 5.17 -14.09 -11.23
CA PHE A 115 5.04 -15.27 -10.38
C PHE A 115 5.09 -16.57 -11.20
N LYS A 116 4.42 -16.60 -12.36
CA LYS A 116 4.45 -17.77 -13.27
C LYS A 116 5.81 -18.03 -13.92
N SER A 117 6.68 -17.01 -14.03
CA SER A 117 8.04 -17.21 -14.53
C SER A 117 9.01 -17.74 -13.48
N MET A 118 8.63 -17.73 -12.19
CA MET A 118 9.47 -18.23 -11.12
C MET A 118 9.47 -19.77 -11.10
N ASN A 119 10.65 -20.38 -11.12
CA ASN A 119 10.78 -21.84 -11.00
C ASN A 119 10.50 -22.36 -9.58
N ASN A 120 10.82 -21.54 -8.56
CA ASN A 120 10.63 -21.90 -7.15
C ASN A 120 10.34 -20.64 -6.32
N PRO A 121 9.08 -20.17 -6.28
CA PRO A 121 8.71 -18.97 -5.53
C PRO A 121 8.98 -19.14 -4.03
N ASP A 122 9.71 -18.19 -3.45
CA ASP A 122 9.99 -18.18 -2.02
C ASP A 122 8.81 -17.66 -1.20
N ILE A 123 8.94 -17.71 0.14
CA ILE A 123 7.87 -17.25 1.04
C ILE A 123 7.53 -15.77 0.85
N VAL A 124 8.51 -14.96 0.43
CA VAL A 124 8.32 -13.51 0.20
C VAL A 124 7.45 -13.30 -1.04
N ALA A 125 7.72 -14.01 -2.15
CA ALA A 125 6.92 -13.98 -3.36
C ALA A 125 5.46 -14.41 -3.10
N TRP A 126 5.25 -15.55 -2.44
CA TRP A 126 3.91 -16.02 -2.06
C TRP A 126 3.17 -15.01 -1.20
N THR A 127 3.83 -14.51 -0.15
CA THR A 127 3.21 -13.54 0.78
C THR A 127 2.86 -12.24 0.06
N ALA A 128 3.73 -11.74 -0.81
CA ALA A 128 3.49 -10.52 -1.57
C ALA A 128 2.38 -10.68 -2.63
N PHE A 129 2.22 -11.88 -3.21
CA PHE A 129 1.14 -12.18 -4.14
C PHE A 129 -0.22 -12.22 -3.41
N ILE A 130 -0.29 -12.95 -2.29
CA ILE A 130 -1.48 -13.02 -1.42
C ILE A 130 -1.84 -11.62 -0.90
N SER A 131 -0.85 -10.86 -0.41
CA SER A 131 -1.05 -9.50 0.10
C SER A 131 -1.56 -8.53 -0.96
N GLY A 132 -1.10 -8.69 -2.22
CA GLY A 132 -1.62 -7.91 -3.34
C GLY A 132 -3.11 -8.12 -3.52
N HIS A 133 -3.55 -9.39 -3.66
CA HIS A 133 -4.97 -9.70 -3.79
C HIS A 133 -5.80 -9.27 -2.56
N ALA A 134 -5.27 -9.48 -1.35
CA ALA A 134 -5.91 -9.04 -0.11
C ALA A 134 -6.18 -7.53 -0.09
N TYR A 135 -5.16 -6.74 -0.45
CA TYR A 135 -5.23 -5.28 -0.43
C TYR A 135 -6.25 -4.73 -1.43
N TYR A 136 -6.36 -5.34 -2.60
CA TYR A 136 -7.31 -4.93 -3.66
C TYR A 136 -8.69 -5.59 -3.55
N GLY A 137 -9.02 -6.25 -2.42
CA GLY A 137 -10.36 -6.82 -2.19
C GLY A 137 -10.64 -8.13 -2.91
N ASN A 138 -9.65 -8.72 -3.59
CA ASN A 138 -9.78 -9.97 -4.33
C ASN A 138 -9.72 -11.19 -3.39
N ALA A 139 -10.68 -11.29 -2.48
CA ALA A 139 -10.62 -12.22 -1.36
C ALA A 139 -10.58 -13.69 -1.77
N SER A 140 -11.40 -14.08 -2.75
CA SER A 140 -11.42 -15.45 -3.26
C SER A 140 -10.04 -15.89 -3.78
N GLU A 141 -9.36 -15.01 -4.51
CA GLU A 141 -8.05 -15.31 -5.08
C GLU A 141 -6.95 -15.31 -4.02
N ALA A 142 -6.97 -14.37 -3.07
CA ALA A 142 -6.02 -14.34 -1.95
C ALA A 142 -6.09 -15.63 -1.11
N LEU A 143 -7.30 -16.12 -0.81
CA LEU A 143 -7.49 -17.36 -0.06
C LEU A 143 -7.09 -18.59 -0.88
N ARG A 144 -7.42 -18.63 -2.18
CA ARG A 144 -6.97 -19.69 -3.09
C ARG A 144 -5.44 -19.78 -3.14
N LEU A 145 -4.76 -18.64 -3.26
CA LEU A 145 -3.29 -18.56 -3.27
C LEU A 145 -2.69 -19.01 -1.93
N PHE A 146 -3.32 -18.69 -0.80
CA PHE A 146 -2.90 -19.20 0.51
C PHE A 146 -3.00 -20.72 0.61
N GLU A 147 -4.11 -21.31 0.13
CA GLU A 147 -4.27 -22.76 0.09
C GLU A 147 -3.24 -23.42 -0.84
N GLU A 148 -2.99 -22.82 -2.00
CA GLU A 148 -1.98 -23.28 -2.95
C GLU A 148 -0.56 -23.24 -2.35
N MET A 149 -0.20 -22.16 -1.67
CA MET A 149 1.06 -22.02 -0.93
C MET A 149 1.23 -23.17 0.07
N VAL A 150 0.21 -23.45 0.88
CA VAL A 150 0.24 -24.55 1.86
C VAL A 150 0.33 -25.92 1.15
N SER A 151 -0.37 -26.10 0.03
CA SER A 151 -0.35 -27.35 -0.75
C SER A 151 1.03 -27.65 -1.36
N CYS A 152 1.78 -26.59 -1.71
CA CYS A 152 3.17 -26.67 -2.17
C CYS A 152 4.18 -26.93 -1.04
N GLY A 153 3.74 -27.14 0.21
CA GLY A 153 4.62 -27.40 1.36
C GLY A 153 5.26 -26.14 1.95
N MET A 154 4.89 -24.95 1.47
CA MET A 154 5.39 -23.69 2.03
C MET A 154 4.68 -23.39 3.34
N LYS A 155 5.45 -23.10 4.39
CA LYS A 155 4.91 -22.73 5.70
C LYS A 155 4.55 -21.24 5.70
N PRO A 156 3.28 -20.86 5.96
CA PRO A 156 2.91 -19.48 6.18
C PRO A 156 3.68 -18.88 7.35
N ASN A 157 4.03 -17.60 7.26
CA ASN A 157 4.62 -16.85 8.36
C ASN A 157 3.63 -15.81 8.92
N SER A 158 4.07 -15.06 9.93
CA SER A 158 3.31 -13.95 10.54
C SER A 158 2.74 -12.99 9.48
N VAL A 159 3.55 -12.55 8.53
CA VAL A 159 3.10 -11.62 7.47
C VAL A 159 2.07 -12.25 6.54
N THR A 160 2.20 -13.55 6.22
CA THR A 160 1.20 -14.29 5.45
C THR A 160 -0.16 -14.28 6.16
N PHE A 161 -0.19 -14.49 7.47
CA PHE A 161 -1.43 -14.48 8.24
C PHE A 161 -2.06 -13.09 8.35
N ILE A 162 -1.27 -12.02 8.46
CA ILE A 162 -1.77 -10.65 8.37
C ILE A 162 -2.51 -10.44 7.03
N ALA A 163 -1.94 -10.91 5.91
CA ALA A 163 -2.58 -10.79 4.59
C ALA A 163 -3.90 -11.58 4.50
N VAL A 164 -3.94 -12.79 5.04
CA VAL A 164 -5.15 -13.63 5.08
C VAL A 164 -6.23 -13.02 6.00
N LEU A 165 -5.86 -12.52 7.17
CA LEU A 165 -6.82 -11.86 8.08
C LEU A 165 -7.31 -10.53 7.50
N THR A 166 -6.46 -9.76 6.82
CA THR A 166 -6.87 -8.56 6.07
C THR A 166 -7.87 -8.92 4.98
N THR A 167 -7.65 -10.04 4.28
CA THR A 167 -8.60 -10.56 3.30
C THR A 167 -9.96 -10.84 3.94
N CYS A 168 -9.97 -11.53 5.08
CA CYS A 168 -11.21 -11.77 5.83
C CYS A 168 -11.88 -10.47 6.30
N SER A 169 -11.10 -9.45 6.66
CA SER A 169 -11.61 -8.13 7.02
C SER A 169 -12.32 -7.45 5.85
N HIS A 170 -11.71 -7.48 4.67
CA HIS A 170 -12.27 -6.85 3.48
C HIS A 170 -13.55 -7.57 3.00
N ALA A 171 -13.60 -8.90 3.15
CA ALA A 171 -14.75 -9.70 2.76
C ALA A 171 -15.80 -9.93 3.87
N GLY A 172 -15.63 -9.34 5.05
CA GLY A 172 -16.56 -9.53 6.18
C GLY A 172 -16.62 -10.97 6.72
N MET A 173 -15.58 -11.78 6.52
CA MET A 173 -15.55 -13.20 6.86
C MET A 173 -15.13 -13.46 8.32
N ILE A 174 -16.01 -13.15 9.27
CA ILE A 174 -15.71 -13.20 10.71
C ILE A 174 -15.25 -14.59 11.17
N GLU A 175 -16.05 -15.61 10.90
CA GLU A 175 -15.78 -16.98 11.36
C GLU A 175 -14.50 -17.55 10.73
N GLN A 176 -14.20 -17.17 9.50
CA GLN A 176 -12.99 -17.60 8.83
C GLN A 176 -11.76 -16.89 9.39
N GLY A 177 -11.86 -15.59 9.69
CA GLY A 177 -10.81 -14.83 10.38
C GLY A 177 -10.45 -15.43 11.73
N LYS A 178 -11.46 -15.73 12.57
CA LYS A 178 -11.28 -16.44 13.85
C LYS A 178 -10.55 -17.77 13.66
N ARG A 179 -11.03 -18.60 12.73
CA ARG A 179 -10.43 -19.91 12.44
C ARG A 179 -8.97 -19.79 12.01
N TYR A 180 -8.62 -18.79 11.20
CA TYR A 180 -7.23 -18.57 10.83
C TYR A 180 -6.39 -18.18 12.04
N LEU A 181 -6.83 -17.21 12.85
CA LEU A 181 -6.13 -16.80 14.07
C LEU A 181 -5.90 -18.00 15.02
N ASP A 182 -6.93 -18.81 15.26
CA ASP A 182 -6.88 -19.97 16.17
C ASP A 182 -5.96 -21.09 15.65
N THR A 183 -5.79 -21.21 14.33
CA THR A 183 -4.96 -22.27 13.74
C THR A 183 -3.48 -21.88 13.59
N MET A 184 -3.14 -20.59 13.69
CA MET A 184 -1.76 -20.09 13.50
C MET A 184 -0.74 -20.85 14.33
N LEU A 185 -0.95 -20.94 15.65
CA LEU A 185 -0.02 -21.60 16.56
C LEU A 185 -0.10 -23.14 16.46
N PRO A 186 -1.26 -23.80 16.63
CA PRO A 186 -1.31 -25.27 16.70
C PRO A 186 -1.01 -25.95 15.36
N LYS A 187 -1.35 -25.33 14.22
CA LYS A 187 -1.15 -25.95 12.89
C LYS A 187 0.12 -25.49 12.21
N TYR A 188 0.45 -24.21 12.31
CA TYR A 188 1.55 -23.61 11.54
C TYR A 188 2.73 -23.17 12.41
N ASN A 189 2.64 -23.31 13.73
CA ASN A 189 3.66 -22.89 14.69
C ASN A 189 4.04 -21.39 14.55
N VAL A 190 3.04 -20.55 14.28
CA VAL A 190 3.16 -19.09 14.22
C VAL A 190 2.45 -18.51 15.44
N ALA A 191 3.19 -17.83 16.30
CA ALA A 191 2.60 -17.12 17.43
C ALA A 191 1.84 -15.87 16.94
N PRO A 192 0.56 -15.69 17.31
CA PRO A 192 -0.16 -14.45 17.03
C PRO A 192 0.54 -13.23 17.64
N THR A 193 0.66 -12.17 16.87
CA THR A 193 1.17 -10.85 17.29
C THR A 193 0.02 -9.85 17.39
N ILE A 194 0.27 -8.67 17.98
CA ILE A 194 -0.71 -7.58 18.05
C ILE A 194 -1.31 -7.24 16.68
N ASP A 195 -0.52 -7.27 15.60
CA ASP A 195 -0.99 -6.99 14.23
C ASP A 195 -2.10 -7.96 13.78
N HIS A 196 -2.06 -9.23 14.24
CA HIS A 196 -3.11 -10.21 13.91
C HIS A 196 -4.40 -9.93 14.68
N TYR A 197 -4.27 -9.47 15.92
CA TYR A 197 -5.41 -9.04 16.72
C TYR A 197 -6.02 -7.75 16.14
N ASP A 198 -5.21 -6.82 15.66
CA ASP A 198 -5.66 -5.62 14.96
C ASP A 198 -6.46 -5.95 13.70
N CYS A 199 -6.04 -6.96 12.91
CA CYS A 199 -6.84 -7.44 11.79
C CYS A 199 -8.20 -8.01 12.24
N MET A 200 -8.25 -8.73 13.36
CA MET A 200 -9.51 -9.23 13.93
C MET A 200 -10.42 -8.11 14.44
N ILE A 201 -9.85 -7.08 15.07
CA ILE A 201 -10.59 -5.88 15.46
C ILE A 201 -11.17 -5.21 14.22
N ASP A 202 -10.38 -5.05 13.16
CA ASP A 202 -10.86 -4.50 11.88
C ASP A 202 -12.00 -5.35 11.29
N ILE A 203 -11.91 -6.69 11.35
CA ILE A 203 -12.99 -7.62 10.94
C ILE A 203 -14.30 -7.32 11.69
N TYR A 204 -14.27 -7.25 13.02
CA TYR A 204 -15.48 -6.99 13.81
C TYR A 204 -16.02 -5.57 13.60
N SER A 205 -15.13 -4.58 13.56
CA SER A 205 -15.48 -3.18 13.39
C SER A 205 -16.18 -2.95 12.04
N ARG A 206 -15.65 -3.50 10.94
CA ARG A 206 -16.27 -3.41 9.61
C ARG A 206 -17.58 -4.17 9.49
N ALA A 207 -17.74 -5.25 10.26
CA ALA A 207 -19.00 -5.97 10.34
C ALA A 207 -20.07 -5.26 11.19
N GLY A 208 -19.76 -4.08 11.74
CA GLY A 208 -20.65 -3.33 12.64
C GLY A 208 -20.79 -3.94 14.04
N LEU A 209 -20.02 -4.97 14.37
CA LEU A 209 -20.07 -5.66 15.66
C LEU A 209 -19.16 -4.97 16.68
N LEU A 210 -19.42 -3.70 16.96
CA LEU A 210 -18.57 -2.84 17.79
C LEU A 210 -18.44 -3.36 19.24
N ASP A 211 -19.51 -3.90 19.81
CA ASP A 211 -19.46 -4.51 21.15
C ASP A 211 -18.54 -5.72 21.19
N GLU A 212 -18.58 -6.56 20.16
CA GLU A 212 -17.70 -7.73 20.04
C GLU A 212 -16.26 -7.31 19.77
N ALA A 213 -16.04 -6.27 18.95
CA ALA A 213 -14.72 -5.68 18.74
C ALA A 213 -14.12 -5.17 20.07
N LEU A 214 -14.90 -4.46 20.88
CA LEU A 214 -14.44 -3.93 22.17
C LEU A 214 -14.19 -5.04 23.20
N LYS A 215 -15.05 -6.06 23.25
CA LYS A 215 -14.82 -7.26 24.08
C LYS A 215 -13.52 -7.96 23.66
N PHE A 216 -13.31 -8.11 22.35
CA PHE A 216 -12.11 -8.73 21.81
C PHE A 216 -10.85 -7.93 22.16
N MET A 217 -10.87 -6.61 22.01
CA MET A 217 -9.77 -5.71 22.43
C MET A 217 -9.43 -5.85 23.92
N LYS A 218 -10.43 -5.98 24.79
CA LYS A 218 -10.22 -6.11 26.24
C LYS A 218 -9.67 -7.47 26.66
N ASN A 219 -9.97 -8.51 25.88
CA ASN A 219 -9.63 -9.89 26.21
C ASN A 219 -8.36 -10.40 25.50
N MET A 220 -7.75 -9.58 24.64
CA MET A 220 -6.52 -9.96 23.95
C MET A 220 -5.33 -9.99 24.92
N PRO A 221 -4.30 -10.83 24.66
CA PRO A 221 -3.16 -11.00 25.57
C PRO A 221 -2.14 -9.85 25.52
N PHE A 222 -2.45 -8.76 24.81
CA PHE A 222 -1.58 -7.61 24.59
C PHE A 222 -2.30 -6.32 25.00
N GLU A 223 -1.54 -5.29 25.38
CA GLU A 223 -2.12 -3.95 25.53
C GLU A 223 -2.49 -3.39 24.16
N SER A 224 -3.67 -2.77 24.05
CA SER A 224 -4.12 -2.16 22.81
C SER A 224 -3.24 -0.97 22.44
N ASP A 225 -2.70 -0.99 21.23
CA ASP A 225 -1.85 0.07 20.73
C ASP A 225 -2.66 1.13 19.96
N ALA A 226 -1.97 2.15 19.44
CA ALA A 226 -2.62 3.21 18.68
C ALA A 226 -3.33 2.70 17.42
N MET A 227 -2.85 1.61 16.81
CA MET A 227 -3.46 1.01 15.63
C MET A 227 -4.72 0.22 15.98
N SER A 228 -4.73 -0.54 17.09
CA SER A 228 -5.92 -1.20 17.62
C SER A 228 -7.07 -0.21 17.81
N TRP A 229 -6.79 0.92 18.49
CA TRP A 229 -7.78 1.98 18.71
C TRP A 229 -8.17 2.70 17.42
N LYS A 230 -7.23 2.91 16.50
CA LYS A 230 -7.52 3.55 15.21
C LYS A 230 -8.47 2.69 14.35
N CYS A 231 -8.28 1.38 14.30
CA CYS A 231 -9.18 0.47 13.60
C CYS A 231 -10.59 0.52 14.19
N PHE A 232 -10.71 0.51 15.52
CA PHE A 232 -11.97 0.57 16.22
C PHE A 232 -12.70 1.92 16.05
N LEU A 233 -12.00 3.04 16.29
CA LEU A 233 -12.56 4.39 16.24
C LEU A 233 -12.93 4.83 14.82
N ARG A 234 -12.25 4.31 13.78
CA ARG A 234 -12.60 4.61 12.39
C ARG A 234 -14.05 4.26 12.08
N GLU A 235 -14.49 3.08 12.51
CA GLU A 235 -15.84 2.61 12.24
C GLU A 235 -16.87 3.25 13.19
N ILE A 236 -16.51 3.49 14.45
CA ILE A 236 -17.36 4.26 15.39
C ILE A 236 -17.62 5.67 14.88
N ALA A 237 -16.57 6.40 14.45
CA ALA A 237 -16.74 7.76 13.97
C ALA A 237 -17.62 7.80 12.72
N GLY A 238 -17.49 6.82 11.83
CA GLY A 238 -18.41 6.66 10.71
C GLY A 238 -19.85 6.38 11.14
N GLU A 239 -20.05 5.48 12.10
CA GLU A 239 -21.37 5.04 12.55
C GLU A 239 -22.10 6.09 13.39
N GLU A 240 -21.43 6.72 14.36
CA GLU A 240 -21.98 7.80 15.18
C GLU A 240 -22.35 9.02 14.34
N LEU A 241 -21.53 9.44 13.38
CA LEU A 241 -21.89 10.53 12.46
C LEU A 241 -23.17 10.20 11.67
N ARG A 242 -23.33 8.95 11.22
CA ARG A 242 -24.52 8.50 10.49
C ARG A 242 -25.76 8.38 11.38
N GLN A 243 -25.60 8.07 12.66
CA GLN A 243 -26.71 7.96 13.61
C GLN A 243 -27.16 9.33 14.14
N LEU A 244 -26.23 10.24 14.39
CA LEU A 244 -26.50 11.58 14.92
C LEU A 244 -27.13 12.51 13.87
N ASP A 245 -26.64 12.46 12.63
CA ASP A 245 -27.24 13.17 11.51
C ASP A 245 -27.15 12.32 10.23
N PRO A 246 -28.17 11.51 9.94
CA PRO A 246 -28.20 10.66 8.75
C PRO A 246 -28.09 11.42 7.42
N GLU A 247 -28.30 12.73 7.42
CA GLU A 247 -28.21 13.64 6.26
C GLU A 247 -26.84 14.35 6.19
N ASP A 248 -25.99 14.26 7.22
CA ASP A 248 -24.66 14.85 7.21
C ASP A 248 -23.74 14.08 6.25
N THR A 249 -23.41 14.73 5.15
CA THR A 249 -22.51 14.21 4.11
C THR A 249 -21.13 13.84 4.67
N ALA A 250 -20.67 14.45 5.77
CA ALA A 250 -19.37 14.14 6.38
C ALA A 250 -19.28 12.69 6.87
N GLY A 251 -20.38 12.13 7.38
CA GLY A 251 -20.47 10.73 7.83
C GLY A 251 -20.29 9.68 6.73
N TYR A 252 -20.39 10.10 5.46
CA TYR A 252 -20.21 9.24 4.28
C TYR A 252 -18.96 9.62 3.48
N VAL A 253 -18.65 10.92 3.37
CA VAL A 253 -17.52 11.45 2.61
C VAL A 253 -16.18 11.16 3.30
N LEU A 254 -16.12 11.19 4.63
CA LEU A 254 -14.89 10.88 5.37
C LEU A 254 -14.48 9.41 5.22
N PRO A 255 -15.35 8.41 5.47
CA PRO A 255 -15.06 7.02 5.14
C PRO A 255 -14.75 6.81 3.65
N PHE A 256 -15.50 7.44 2.73
CA PHE A 256 -15.24 7.38 1.30
C PHE A 256 -13.82 7.87 0.92
N ASN A 257 -13.41 9.04 1.41
CA ASN A 257 -12.09 9.59 1.13
C ASN A 257 -10.98 8.72 1.75
N LEU A 258 -11.25 8.12 2.89
CA LEU A 258 -10.31 7.22 3.55
C LEU A 258 -10.17 5.89 2.81
N TYR A 259 -11.28 5.32 2.31
CA TYR A 259 -11.28 4.11 1.49
C TYR A 259 -10.61 4.34 0.14
N THR A 260 -10.88 5.47 -0.52
CA THR A 260 -10.19 5.85 -1.76
C THR A 260 -8.69 6.07 -1.55
N GLN A 261 -8.27 6.73 -0.46
CA GLN A 261 -6.86 6.88 -0.11
C GLN A 261 -6.20 5.53 0.20
N ALA A 262 -6.95 4.61 0.81
CA ALA A 262 -6.53 3.23 1.06
C ALA A 262 -6.68 2.31 -0.17
N ARG A 263 -7.07 2.84 -1.35
CA ARG A 263 -7.31 2.10 -2.62
C ARG A 263 -8.35 0.97 -2.51
N ARG A 264 -9.27 1.08 -1.55
CA ARG A 264 -10.38 0.16 -1.28
C ARG A 264 -11.63 0.62 -2.02
N TRP A 265 -11.70 0.26 -3.31
CA TRP A 265 -12.71 0.80 -4.23
C TRP A 265 -14.11 0.23 -4.03
N GLU A 266 -14.24 -0.98 -3.50
CA GLU A 266 -15.55 -1.59 -3.23
C GLU A 266 -16.25 -0.89 -2.08
N GLU A 267 -15.57 -0.67 -0.96
CA GLU A 267 -16.13 0.02 0.20
C GLU A 267 -16.33 1.52 -0.10
N ALA A 268 -15.47 2.12 -0.93
CA ALA A 268 -15.73 3.46 -1.47
C ALA A 268 -16.99 3.48 -2.36
N ALA A 269 -17.24 2.44 -3.17
CA ALA A 269 -18.44 2.32 -3.97
C ALA A 269 -19.70 2.10 -3.13
N GLU A 270 -19.62 1.34 -2.04
CA GLU A 270 -20.70 1.20 -1.06
C GLU A 270 -21.04 2.54 -0.40
N MET A 271 -20.03 3.33 0.01
CA MET A 271 -20.27 4.68 0.53
C MET A 271 -20.95 5.58 -0.52
N MET A 272 -20.53 5.52 -1.79
CA MET A 272 -21.20 6.25 -2.87
C MET A 272 -22.64 5.78 -3.10
N LYS A 273 -22.90 4.48 -3.01
CA LYS A 273 -24.25 3.91 -3.15
C LYS A 273 -25.16 4.37 -2.01
N LEU A 274 -24.69 4.29 -0.76
CA LEU A 274 -25.39 4.79 0.41
C LEU A 274 -25.69 6.30 0.32
N MET A 275 -24.74 7.09 -0.19
CA MET A 275 -24.95 8.53 -0.47
C MET A 275 -26.01 8.74 -1.56
N ASN A 276 -25.98 7.98 -2.65
CA ASN A 276 -26.95 8.10 -3.74
C ASN A 276 -28.36 7.68 -3.33
N ASP A 277 -28.50 6.58 -2.58
CA ASP A 277 -29.78 6.05 -2.09
C ASP A 277 -30.47 7.05 -1.14
N LYS A 278 -29.67 7.85 -0.41
CA LYS A 278 -30.13 8.94 0.46
C LYS A 278 -30.16 10.32 -0.22
N MET A 279 -29.88 10.39 -1.53
CA MET A 279 -29.81 11.65 -2.29
C MET A 279 -28.83 12.69 -1.73
N LEU A 280 -27.82 12.24 -0.97
CA LEU A 280 -26.81 13.08 -0.34
C LEU A 280 -25.77 13.51 -1.37
N LYS A 281 -25.67 14.82 -1.59
CA LYS A 281 -24.69 15.38 -2.53
C LYS A 281 -23.38 15.61 -1.80
N LYS A 282 -22.30 14.98 -2.29
CA LYS A 282 -20.93 15.25 -1.83
C LYS A 282 -20.68 16.77 -1.82
N GLU A 283 -20.33 17.33 -0.67
CA GLU A 283 -19.74 18.68 -0.64
C GLU A 283 -18.41 18.63 -1.40
N LEU A 284 -18.44 19.14 -2.61
CA LEU A 284 -17.30 19.13 -3.52
C LEU A 284 -16.17 19.94 -2.87
N SER A 285 -15.00 19.29 -2.73
CA SER A 285 -13.80 19.90 -2.14
C SER A 285 -13.52 21.25 -2.79
N CYS A 286 -13.40 22.28 -1.95
CA CYS A 286 -13.12 23.63 -2.41
C CYS A 286 -11.64 23.99 -2.15
N SER A 287 -11.00 24.59 -3.14
CA SER A 287 -9.72 25.28 -2.98
C SER A 287 -9.95 26.77 -3.09
N TRP A 288 -9.10 27.58 -2.45
CA TRP A 288 -9.14 29.02 -2.65
C TRP A 288 -7.74 29.57 -2.85
N ILE A 289 -7.63 30.56 -3.73
CA ILE A 289 -6.39 31.31 -3.93
C ILE A 289 -6.65 32.78 -3.68
N ARG A 290 -5.63 33.51 -3.23
CA ARG A 290 -5.71 34.95 -3.01
C ARG A 290 -4.85 35.65 -4.05
N GLU A 291 -5.48 36.38 -4.95
CA GLU A 291 -4.80 37.15 -6.00
C GLU A 291 -5.26 38.61 -5.94
N LYS A 292 -4.31 39.56 -5.93
CA LYS A 292 -4.56 41.02 -5.91
C LYS A 292 -5.58 41.46 -4.84
N GLY A 293 -5.56 40.80 -3.68
CA GLY A 293 -6.44 41.13 -2.54
C GLY A 293 -7.85 40.53 -2.60
N LYS A 294 -8.23 39.80 -3.66
CA LYS A 294 -9.50 39.06 -3.76
C LYS A 294 -9.27 37.57 -3.49
N ILE A 295 -10.22 36.94 -2.80
CA ILE A 295 -10.24 35.50 -2.57
C ILE A 295 -11.09 34.86 -3.65
N HIS A 296 -10.49 33.94 -4.39
CA HIS A 296 -11.14 33.18 -5.45
C HIS A 296 -11.35 31.76 -4.96
N ARG A 297 -12.61 31.30 -4.93
CA ARG A 297 -13.00 29.94 -4.53
C ARG A 297 -13.19 29.10 -5.78
N PHE A 298 -12.64 27.88 -5.77
CA PHE A 298 -12.79 26.89 -6.83
C PHE A 298 -13.34 25.61 -6.24
N ILE A 299 -14.34 25.04 -6.90
CA ILE A 299 -14.98 23.80 -6.52
C ILE A 299 -14.83 22.85 -7.72
N VAL A 300 -14.51 21.58 -7.47
CA VAL A 300 -14.35 20.60 -8.57
C VAL A 300 -15.64 20.51 -9.38
N GLY A 301 -15.57 20.85 -10.67
CA GLY A 301 -16.73 20.87 -11.59
C GLY A 301 -17.52 22.18 -11.63
N ASP A 302 -17.15 23.19 -10.82
CA ASP A 302 -17.79 24.51 -10.84
C ASP A 302 -17.38 25.32 -12.09
N LYS A 303 -18.34 26.08 -12.61
CA LYS A 303 -18.23 26.96 -13.78
C LYS A 303 -18.67 28.40 -13.50
N HIS A 304 -18.98 28.74 -12.25
CA HIS A 304 -19.47 30.07 -11.87
C HIS A 304 -18.35 31.07 -11.56
N HIS A 305 -17.08 30.64 -11.60
CA HIS A 305 -15.95 31.55 -11.43
C HIS A 305 -15.92 32.58 -12.60
N PRO A 306 -15.72 33.89 -12.35
CA PRO A 306 -15.75 34.91 -13.40
C PRO A 306 -14.77 34.66 -14.55
N GLN A 307 -13.70 33.90 -14.30
CA GLN A 307 -12.68 33.53 -15.30
C GLN A 307 -12.71 32.04 -15.66
N THR A 308 -13.85 31.35 -15.46
CA THR A 308 -13.98 29.91 -15.74
C THR A 308 -13.49 29.54 -17.13
N GLN A 309 -13.85 30.32 -18.16
CA GLN A 309 -13.52 30.00 -19.54
C GLN A 309 -12.00 29.97 -19.79
N GLU A 310 -11.27 30.97 -19.29
CA GLU A 310 -9.80 31.04 -19.37
C GLU A 310 -9.10 29.90 -18.61
N ILE A 311 -9.66 29.51 -17.46
CA ILE A 311 -9.12 28.43 -16.62
C ILE A 311 -9.25 27.09 -17.36
N TYR A 312 -10.44 26.78 -17.89
CA TYR A 312 -10.68 25.51 -18.59
C TYR A 312 -10.00 25.44 -19.96
N GLU A 313 -9.69 26.58 -20.60
CA GLU A 313 -8.86 26.61 -21.81
C GLU A 313 -7.41 26.18 -21.53
N LYS A 314 -6.88 26.45 -20.33
CA LYS A 314 -5.53 26.04 -19.92
C LYS A 314 -5.43 24.61 -19.38
N LEU A 315 -6.55 23.96 -19.11
CA LEU A 315 -6.63 22.59 -18.60
C LEU A 315 -6.79 21.53 -19.71
N LYS A 316 -6.80 21.95 -20.97
CA LYS A 316 -6.69 21.08 -22.15
C LYS A 316 -5.24 20.90 -22.56
#